data_AF-A0A7J7S0K3-F1
#
_entry.id   AF-A0A7J7S0K3-F1
#
_cell.length_a   1.000
_cell.length_b   1.000
_cell.length_c   1.000
_cell.angle_alpha   90.00
_cell.angle_beta   90.00
_cell.angle_gamma   90.00
#
_symmetry.space_group_name_H-M   'P 1'
#
loop_
_entity.id
_entity.type
_entity.pdbx_description
1 polymer ?
#
loop_
_entity_poly.entity_id
_entity_poly.type
_entity_poly.pdbx_seq_one_letter_code
_entity_poly.pdbx_strand_id
1 'polypeptide(L)'
;MGEAAVAAEPCPLREDSFTRFSSQSNVYGLAGGAGAGGRGELLAATLKGKVLGFRYQDLRQKIRPVAKELQFNYIPVDAEIVSIDTFNKSPPKRGLVVGITFIKDSGDKGSPFLNIYCDYEPGSEYNLDSIAQSCLNLELRFTPFQLCHAE
;
A
#
# COMPACT_ATOMS: atom_id res chain seq x y z
N MET A 1 32.67 44.95 3.24
CA MET A 1 32.18 43.59 3.56
C MET A 1 30.74 43.53 3.11
N GLY A 2 30.48 43.01 1.91
CA GLY A 2 29.13 42.76 1.41
C GLY A 2 28.89 41.27 1.48
N GLU A 3 28.05 40.84 2.41
CA GLU A 3 27.64 39.45 2.54
C GLU A 3 26.68 39.15 1.39
N ALA A 4 27.15 38.40 0.39
CA ALA A 4 26.31 37.97 -0.71
C ALA A 4 25.30 36.96 -0.16
N ALA A 5 24.03 37.37 -0.13
CA ALA A 5 22.92 36.48 0.18
C ALA A 5 22.94 35.32 -0.83
N VAL A 6 23.25 34.12 -0.34
CA VAL A 6 23.12 32.88 -1.10
C VAL A 6 21.63 32.68 -1.35
N ALA A 7 21.18 32.95 -2.57
CA ALA A 7 19.83 32.62 -3.00
C ALA A 7 19.64 31.10 -2.84
N ALA A 8 18.62 30.70 -2.07
CA ALA A 8 18.25 29.30 -1.95
C ALA A 8 17.77 28.81 -3.32
N GLU A 9 18.58 27.99 -3.99
CA GLU A 9 18.20 27.29 -5.22
C GLU A 9 16.86 26.56 -4.98
N PRO A 10 15.86 26.72 -5.86
CA PRO A 10 14.58 26.05 -5.70
C PRO A 10 14.78 24.53 -5.66
N CYS A 11 14.08 23.84 -4.74
CA CYS A 11 14.17 22.39 -4.62
C CYS A 11 14.03 21.71 -5.99
N PRO A 12 14.99 20.88 -6.42
CA PRO A 12 15.00 20.28 -7.76
C PRO A 12 13.96 19.16 -7.94
N LEU A 13 13.04 19.01 -6.98
CA LEU A 13 11.99 18.00 -7.01
C LEU A 13 10.90 18.46 -7.97
N ARG A 14 10.99 17.97 -9.20
CA ARG A 14 9.94 18.12 -10.21
C ARG A 14 8.99 16.92 -10.12
N GLU A 15 7.69 17.17 -10.30
CA GLU A 15 6.70 16.09 -10.41
C GLU A 15 7.10 15.16 -11.57
N ASP A 16 7.26 13.87 -11.26
CA ASP A 16 7.57 12.83 -12.24
C ASP A 16 6.30 12.24 -12.86
N SER A 17 5.28 11.97 -12.05
CA SER A 17 3.99 11.45 -12.50
C SER A 17 2.84 11.83 -11.59
N PHE A 18 1.63 11.88 -12.17
CA PHE A 18 0.38 12.15 -11.48
C PHE A 18 -0.62 11.02 -11.75
N THR A 19 -1.26 10.51 -10.69
CA THR A 19 -2.36 9.55 -10.78
C THR A 19 -3.50 10.02 -9.88
N ARG A 20 -4.69 10.16 -10.45
CA ARG A 20 -5.89 10.58 -9.71
C ARG A 20 -6.58 9.38 -9.07
N PHE A 21 -6.98 9.51 -7.81
CA PHE A 21 -7.85 8.54 -7.14
C PHE A 21 -9.33 8.78 -7.46
N SER A 22 -10.11 7.71 -7.57
CA SER A 22 -11.56 7.77 -7.75
C SER A 22 -12.33 8.16 -6.48
N SER A 23 -11.68 8.07 -5.32
CA SER A 23 -12.18 8.54 -4.04
C SER A 23 -11.03 9.05 -3.18
N GLN A 24 -11.34 9.83 -2.14
CA GLN A 24 -10.35 10.26 -1.18
C GLN A 24 -9.64 9.07 -0.50
N SER A 25 -8.42 9.31 -0.06
CA SER A 25 -7.65 8.45 0.83
C SER A 25 -7.55 9.11 2.21
N ASN A 26 -6.90 8.46 3.16
CA ASN A 26 -6.62 9.00 4.48
C ASN A 26 -5.11 8.89 4.80
N VAL A 27 -4.67 9.44 5.92
CA VAL A 27 -3.24 9.49 6.32
C VAL A 27 -2.62 8.09 6.51
N TYR A 28 -3.42 7.08 6.85
CA TYR A 28 -3.03 5.68 7.03
C TYR A 28 -3.36 4.81 5.80
N GLY A 29 -3.77 5.45 4.70
CA GLY A 29 -4.06 4.82 3.42
C GLY A 29 -2.80 4.60 2.57
N LEU A 30 -1.60 4.87 3.08
CA LEU A 30 -0.33 4.71 2.35
C LEU A 30 0.56 3.70 3.08
N ALA A 31 1.07 2.71 2.34
CA ALA A 31 2.02 1.73 2.85
C ALA A 31 3.21 1.56 1.90
N GLY A 32 4.42 1.66 2.46
CA GLY A 32 5.66 1.45 1.73
C GLY A 32 6.04 -0.03 1.70
N GLY A 33 6.00 -0.64 0.52
CA GLY A 33 6.43 -2.02 0.29
C GLY A 33 7.90 -2.07 -0.14
N ALA A 34 8.69 -2.88 0.55
CA ALA A 34 10.00 -3.26 0.05
C ALA A 34 9.81 -4.43 -0.94
N GLY A 35 9.68 -4.09 -2.23
CA GLY A 35 9.64 -5.06 -3.31
C GLY A 35 10.91 -5.91 -3.35
N ALA A 36 10.87 -7.02 -4.10
CA ALA A 36 12.03 -7.90 -4.27
C ALA A 36 13.27 -7.10 -4.68
N GLY A 37 14.34 -7.17 -3.88
CA GLY A 37 15.60 -6.46 -4.14
C GLY A 37 15.62 -4.98 -3.70
N GLY A 38 14.74 -4.55 -2.78
CA GLY A 38 14.78 -3.21 -2.21
C GLY A 38 14.24 -2.10 -3.13
N ARG A 39 13.59 -2.48 -4.25
CA ARG A 39 12.85 -1.52 -5.07
C ARG A 39 11.58 -1.14 -4.33
N GLY A 40 11.44 0.15 -4.05
CA GLY A 40 10.27 0.69 -3.37
C GLY A 40 9.02 0.51 -4.23
N GLU A 41 8.06 -0.24 -3.72
CA GLU A 41 6.68 -0.21 -4.17
C GLU A 41 5.88 0.58 -3.15
N LEU A 42 4.89 1.35 -3.58
CA LEU A 42 4.03 2.12 -2.70
C LEU A 42 2.60 1.66 -2.95
N LEU A 43 1.89 1.27 -1.90
CA LEU A 43 0.47 0.98 -1.95
C LEU A 43 -0.30 2.19 -1.44
N ALA A 44 -1.33 2.61 -2.17
CA ALA A 44 -2.28 3.61 -1.73
C ALA A 44 -3.69 3.04 -1.75
N ALA A 45 -4.28 2.88 -0.58
CA ALA A 45 -5.68 2.57 -0.41
C ALA A 45 -6.54 3.83 -0.46
N THR A 46 -7.68 3.73 -1.11
CA THR A 46 -8.72 4.75 -1.12
C THR A 46 -9.89 4.27 -0.27
N LEU A 47 -10.72 5.19 0.23
CA LEU A 47 -11.85 4.81 1.09
C LEU A 47 -12.76 3.79 0.41
N LYS A 48 -13.08 3.95 -0.88
CA LYS A 48 -14.00 3.04 -1.61
C LYS A 48 -13.30 1.78 -2.12
N GLY A 49 -12.76 0.96 -1.22
CA GLY A 49 -12.29 -0.42 -1.46
C GLY A 49 -11.13 -0.61 -2.44
N LYS A 50 -10.66 0.43 -3.13
CA LYS A 50 -9.60 0.31 -4.15
C LYS A 50 -8.22 0.56 -3.55
N VAL A 51 -7.27 -0.30 -3.94
CA VAL A 51 -5.85 -0.13 -3.64
C VAL A 51 -5.09 0.03 -4.95
N LEU A 52 -4.22 1.03 -5.03
CA LEU A 52 -3.30 1.24 -6.16
C LEU A 52 -1.87 0.91 -5.74
N GLY A 53 -1.19 0.11 -6.54
CA GLY A 53 0.25 -0.11 -6.46
C GLY A 53 1.00 0.83 -7.39
N PHE A 54 1.98 1.55 -6.83
CA PHE A 54 2.90 2.41 -7.53
C PHE A 54 4.28 1.79 -7.53
N ARG A 55 4.90 1.72 -8.71
CA ARG A 55 6.26 1.21 -8.86
C ARG A 55 6.95 1.83 -10.05
N TYR A 56 8.28 1.83 -10.02
CA TYR A 56 9.08 2.12 -11.20
C TYR A 56 9.36 0.83 -11.95
N GLN A 57 8.86 0.76 -13.18
CA GLN A 57 9.21 -0.30 -14.12
C GLN A 57 10.52 0.06 -14.82
N ASP A 58 11.46 -0.88 -14.81
CA ASP A 58 12.73 -0.74 -15.49
C ASP A 58 12.62 -1.25 -16.94
N LEU A 59 12.90 -0.35 -17.89
CA LEU A 59 12.91 -0.60 -19.32
C LEU A 59 14.36 -0.56 -19.84
N ARG A 60 15.28 -1.21 -19.13
CA ARG A 60 16.74 -1.36 -19.37
C ARG A 60 17.55 -0.07 -19.29
N GLN A 61 17.13 0.98 -20.00
CA GLN A 61 17.80 2.28 -20.05
C GLN A 61 16.90 3.44 -19.60
N LYS A 62 15.67 3.13 -19.19
CA LYS A 62 14.70 4.12 -18.75
C LYS A 62 13.84 3.52 -17.64
N ILE A 63 13.59 4.29 -16.59
CA ILE A 63 12.56 3.95 -15.61
C ILE A 63 11.26 4.61 -16.01
N ARG A 64 10.14 3.91 -15.77
CA ARG A 64 8.80 4.43 -16.03
C ARG A 64 7.97 4.28 -14.76
N PRO A 65 7.38 5.36 -14.23
CA PRO A 65 6.39 5.24 -13.16
C PRO A 65 5.15 4.52 -13.69
N VAL A 66 4.66 3.56 -12.92
CA VAL A 66 3.47 2.78 -13.22
C VAL A 66 2.58 2.79 -11.98
N ALA A 67 1.31 3.15 -12.18
CA ALA A 67 0.24 2.96 -11.21
C ALA A 67 -0.68 1.86 -11.73
N LYS A 68 -0.97 0.86 -10.88
CA LYS A 68 -1.84 -0.28 -11.20
C LYS A 68 -2.85 -0.46 -10.08
N GLU A 69 -4.13 -0.58 -10.43
CA GLU A 69 -5.16 -0.98 -9.47
C GLU A 69 -4.98 -2.47 -9.10
N LEU A 70 -4.98 -2.77 -7.81
CA LEU A 70 -4.83 -4.09 -7.23
C LEU A 70 -6.17 -4.55 -6.67
N GLN A 71 -6.58 -5.76 -7.02
CA GLN A 71 -7.82 -6.36 -6.54
C GLN A 71 -7.51 -7.35 -5.43
N PHE A 72 -7.67 -6.89 -4.19
CA PHE A 72 -7.56 -7.73 -3.00
C PHE A 72 -8.84 -8.52 -2.79
N ASN A 73 -8.71 -9.84 -2.69
CA ASN A 73 -9.86 -10.72 -2.44
C ASN A 73 -10.48 -10.45 -1.07
N TYR A 74 -11.78 -10.69 -0.95
CA TYR A 74 -12.52 -10.57 0.31
C TYR A 74 -12.58 -9.15 0.91
N ILE A 75 -12.42 -8.12 0.08
CA ILE A 75 -12.82 -6.74 0.40
C ILE A 75 -14.14 -6.44 -0.34
N PRO A 76 -15.27 -6.26 0.36
CA PRO A 76 -16.53 -5.88 -0.26
C PRO A 76 -16.43 -4.54 -1.01
N VAL A 77 -17.23 -4.36 -2.06
CA VAL A 77 -17.22 -3.13 -2.89
C VAL A 77 -17.67 -1.89 -2.12
N ASP A 78 -18.54 -2.09 -1.13
CA ASP A 78 -19.08 -1.10 -0.22
C ASP A 78 -18.26 -0.92 1.06
N ALA A 79 -17.13 -1.64 1.21
CA ALA A 79 -16.28 -1.50 2.37
C ALA A 79 -15.45 -0.21 2.34
N GLU A 80 -15.29 0.39 3.52
CA GLU A 80 -14.43 1.55 3.71
C GLU A 80 -13.05 1.14 4.21
N ILE A 81 -11.99 1.30 3.39
CA ILE A 81 -10.63 1.01 3.86
C ILE A 81 -10.19 2.10 4.82
N VAL A 82 -9.80 1.70 6.04
CA VAL A 82 -9.38 2.62 7.10
C VAL A 82 -7.87 2.67 7.26
N SER A 83 -7.16 1.55 7.05
CA SER A 83 -5.70 1.52 7.14
C SER A 83 -5.11 0.39 6.30
N ILE A 84 -3.89 0.60 5.82
CA ILE A 84 -3.07 -0.38 5.13
C ILE A 84 -1.65 -0.32 5.68
N ASP A 85 -1.01 -1.48 5.82
CA ASP A 85 0.40 -1.57 6.15
C ASP A 85 1.04 -2.74 5.40
N THR A 86 2.36 -2.66 5.23
CA THR A 86 3.13 -3.70 4.56
C THR A 86 4.45 -3.95 5.26
N PHE A 87 4.84 -5.21 5.40
CA PHE A 87 6.15 -5.57 5.94
C PHE A 87 6.73 -6.80 5.24
N ASN A 88 8.06 -6.95 5.32
CA ASN A 88 8.74 -8.13 4.82
C ASN A 88 8.91 -9.15 5.93
N LYS A 89 8.61 -10.42 5.63
CA LYS A 89 8.89 -11.53 6.54
C LYS A 89 10.39 -11.58 6.87
N SER A 90 10.71 -11.78 8.14
CA SER A 90 12.10 -11.91 8.61
C SER A 90 12.74 -13.25 8.18
N PRO A 91 14.08 -13.28 7.98
CA PRO A 91 14.80 -14.52 7.65
C PRO A 91 14.55 -15.64 8.67
N PRO A 92 14.50 -16.92 8.26
CA PRO A 92 14.76 -17.46 6.92
C PRO A 92 13.55 -17.39 5.98
N LYS A 93 12.40 -16.89 6.45
CA LYS A 93 11.24 -16.67 5.59
C LYS A 93 11.51 -15.48 4.68
N ARG A 94 10.77 -15.40 3.58
CA ARG A 94 10.82 -14.28 2.64
C ARG A 94 9.43 -13.99 2.13
N GLY A 95 9.25 -12.79 1.58
CA GLY A 95 8.00 -12.33 1.02
C GLY A 95 7.40 -11.15 1.74
N LEU A 96 6.48 -10.51 1.03
CA LEU A 96 5.72 -9.37 1.47
C LEU A 96 4.43 -9.85 2.16
N VAL A 97 4.07 -9.17 3.23
CA VAL A 97 2.77 -9.28 3.88
C VAL A 97 2.08 -7.92 3.74
N VAL A 98 0.80 -7.95 3.36
CA VAL A 98 -0.05 -6.76 3.29
C VAL A 98 -1.17 -6.92 4.30
N GLY A 99 -1.30 -5.98 5.22
CA GLY A 99 -2.45 -5.88 6.12
C GLY A 99 -3.38 -4.78 5.64
N ILE A 100 -4.68 -5.07 5.50
CA ILE A 100 -5.69 -4.07 5.15
C ILE A 100 -6.82 -4.16 6.18
N THR A 101 -7.10 -3.05 6.86
CA THR A 101 -8.29 -2.92 7.68
C THR A 101 -9.37 -2.19 6.90
N PHE A 102 -10.59 -2.69 6.93
CA PHE A 102 -11.76 -2.02 6.38
C PHE A 102 -12.98 -2.16 7.29
N ILE A 103 -13.93 -1.25 7.14
CA ILE A 103 -15.24 -1.31 7.79
C ILE A 103 -16.24 -1.78 6.74
N LYS A 104 -16.94 -2.87 7.03
CA LYS A 104 -18.10 -3.30 6.25
C LYS A 104 -19.34 -2.61 6.78
N ASP A 105 -20.08 -1.95 5.89
CA ASP A 105 -21.40 -1.41 6.25
C ASP A 105 -22.38 -2.58 6.45
N SER A 106 -22.86 -2.74 7.68
CA SER A 106 -23.83 -3.78 8.06
C SER A 106 -25.19 -3.19 8.42
N GLY A 107 -25.42 -1.89 8.17
CA GLY A 107 -26.65 -1.18 8.53
C GLY A 107 -26.61 -0.59 9.95
N ASP A 108 -26.65 -1.44 10.99
CA ASP A 108 -26.82 -0.93 12.37
C ASP A 108 -25.50 -0.47 13.03
N LYS A 109 -24.38 -1.13 12.70
CA LYS A 109 -23.02 -0.75 13.06
C LYS A 109 -22.05 -1.24 11.99
N GLY A 110 -21.08 -0.42 11.62
CA GLY A 110 -19.98 -0.85 10.77
C GLY A 110 -19.14 -1.91 11.49
N SER A 111 -18.91 -3.05 10.86
CA SER A 111 -18.07 -4.13 11.41
C SER A 111 -16.65 -3.99 10.86
N PRO A 112 -15.64 -3.77 11.70
CA PRO A 112 -14.25 -3.67 11.27
C PRO A 112 -13.64 -5.06 11.05
N PHE A 113 -12.92 -5.22 9.96
CA PHE A 113 -12.19 -6.44 9.60
C PHE A 113 -10.74 -6.12 9.28
N LEU A 114 -9.85 -7.07 9.58
CA LEU A 114 -8.46 -7.09 9.13
C LEU A 114 -8.27 -8.26 8.16
N ASN A 115 -7.88 -7.95 6.93
CA ASN A 115 -7.38 -8.94 6.00
C ASN A 115 -5.85 -8.90 5.98
N ILE A 116 -5.24 -10.08 6.13
CA ILE A 116 -3.80 -10.28 6.03
C ILE A 116 -3.52 -11.10 4.78
N TYR A 117 -2.75 -10.52 3.87
CA TYR A 117 -2.41 -11.13 2.59
C TYR A 117 -0.94 -11.51 2.55
N CYS A 118 -0.65 -12.73 2.13
CA CYS A 118 0.70 -13.13 1.77
C CYS A 118 0.67 -14.37 0.88
N ASP A 119 1.65 -14.46 -0.01
CA ASP A 119 1.87 -15.65 -0.82
C ASP A 119 2.93 -16.56 -0.18
N TYR A 120 2.79 -17.86 -0.43
CA TYR A 120 3.71 -18.92 -0.02
C TYR A 120 4.31 -19.66 -1.23
N GLU A 121 3.80 -19.41 -2.45
CA GLU A 121 4.36 -19.99 -3.66
C GLU A 121 5.79 -19.48 -3.91
N PRO A 122 6.78 -20.39 -4.07
CA PRO A 122 8.15 -19.99 -4.36
C PRO A 122 8.25 -19.19 -5.66
N GLY A 123 8.84 -17.99 -5.59
CA GLY A 123 8.97 -17.07 -6.72
C GLY A 123 7.86 -16.01 -6.81
N SER A 124 6.75 -16.20 -6.09
CA SER A 124 5.61 -15.27 -6.06
C SER A 124 5.55 -14.44 -4.78
N GLU A 125 6.52 -14.58 -3.87
CA GLU A 125 6.43 -14.05 -2.51
C GLU A 125 6.38 -12.51 -2.45
N TYR A 126 6.70 -11.83 -3.56
CA TYR A 126 6.63 -10.37 -3.73
C TYR A 126 5.69 -9.95 -4.88
N ASN A 127 4.97 -10.89 -5.49
CA ASN A 127 4.04 -10.59 -6.57
C ASN A 127 2.71 -10.11 -5.97
N LEU A 128 2.42 -8.82 -6.08
CA LEU A 128 1.20 -8.23 -5.52
C LEU A 128 -0.09 -8.83 -6.08
N ASP A 129 -0.11 -9.26 -7.34
CA ASP A 129 -1.29 -9.91 -7.93
C ASP A 129 -1.55 -11.26 -7.26
N SER A 130 -0.50 -12.05 -7.00
CA SER A 130 -0.61 -13.34 -6.32
C SER A 130 -0.90 -13.18 -4.83
N ILE A 131 -0.21 -12.24 -4.15
CA ILE A 131 -0.45 -11.90 -2.74
C ILE A 131 -1.90 -11.53 -2.50
N ALA A 132 -2.49 -10.72 -3.37
CA ALA A 132 -3.87 -10.27 -3.27
C ALA A 132 -4.91 -11.41 -3.31
N GLN A 133 -4.52 -12.62 -3.74
CA GLN A 133 -5.40 -13.78 -3.79
C GLN A 133 -5.49 -14.55 -2.48
N SER A 134 -4.42 -14.56 -1.68
CA SER A 134 -4.29 -15.36 -0.46
C SER A 134 -4.60 -14.51 0.76
N CYS A 135 -5.74 -14.75 1.42
CA CYS A 135 -6.27 -13.88 2.46
C CYS A 135 -6.61 -14.66 3.74
N LEU A 136 -6.09 -14.17 4.87
CA LEU A 136 -6.62 -14.46 6.20
C LEU A 136 -7.51 -13.28 6.63
N ASN A 137 -8.81 -13.53 6.80
CA ASN A 137 -9.79 -12.53 7.25
C ASN A 137 -10.08 -12.69 8.75
N LEU A 138 -10.07 -11.57 9.49
CA LEU A 138 -10.30 -11.50 10.92
C LEU A 138 -11.31 -10.39 11.23
N GLU A 139 -12.39 -10.69 11.94
CA GLU A 139 -13.29 -9.68 12.49
C GLU A 139 -12.68 -9.06 13.75
N LEU A 140 -12.67 -7.72 13.82
CA LEU A 140 -12.15 -6.98 14.96
C LEU A 140 -13.28 -6.51 15.87
N ARG A 141 -13.00 -6.40 17.17
CA ARG A 141 -13.95 -5.82 18.15
C ARG A 141 -13.80 -4.30 18.31
N PHE A 142 -12.92 -3.69 17.52
CA PHE A 142 -12.61 -2.26 17.54
C PHE A 142 -12.17 -1.82 16.14
N THR A 143 -12.27 -0.51 15.86
CA THR A 143 -11.74 0.06 14.61
C THR A 143 -10.31 0.56 14.85
N PRO A 144 -9.28 -0.05 14.25
CA PRO A 144 -7.92 0.45 14.37
C PRO A 144 -7.77 1.75 13.57
N PHE A 145 -7.04 2.71 14.13
CA PHE A 145 -6.68 3.95 13.43
C PHE A 145 -5.57 3.70 12.41
N GLN A 146 -4.48 3.08 12.85
CA GLN A 146 -3.31 2.77 12.05
C GLN A 146 -2.96 1.30 12.21
N LEU A 147 -2.60 0.64 11.11
CA LEU A 147 -1.92 -0.65 11.15
C LEU A 147 -0.41 -0.42 11.19
N CYS A 148 0.25 -1.17 12.07
CA CYS A 148 1.70 -1.24 12.14
C CYS A 148 2.09 -2.70 12.37
N HIS A 149 3.16 -3.14 11.72
CA HIS A 149 3.87 -4.35 12.11
C HIS A 149 4.78 -4.10 13.32
N ALA A 150 4.83 -5.05 14.25
CA ALA A 150 5.79 -5.11 15.35
C ALA A 150 6.51 -6.47 15.31
N GLU A 151 7.84 -6.44 15.41
CA GLU A 151 8.72 -7.62 15.48
C GLU A 151 8.90 -8.13 16.91
#